data_AF-A0A353WY07-F1
#
_entry.id   AF-A0A353WY07-F1
#
_cell.length_a   1.000
_cell.length_b   1.000
_cell.length_c   1.000
_cell.angle_alpha   90.00
_cell.angle_beta   90.00
_cell.angle_gamma   90.00
#
_symmetry.space_group_name_H-M   'P 1'
#
loop_
_entity.id
_entity.type
_entity.pdbx_description
1 polymer ?
#
loop_
_entity_poly.entity_id
_entity_poly.type
_entity_poly.pdbx_seq_one_letter_code
_entity_poly.pdbx_strand_id
1 'polypeptide(L)'
;MDIKFLNKVVRYINRSLSAIQGKRHYQRFFKALYYISLDGMHYGKVHAHETDGELFLIKSLKQEIERNNNQLILFDVGANEGAYTKMLLNVFEGHNINIHLFEPSSDTFKRLNQNLEDFELILNNFGL
;
A
#
# COMPACT_ATOMS: atom_id res chain seq x y z
N MET A 1 1.17 -25.84 8.46
CA MET A 1 2.27 -26.15 9.40
C MET A 1 1.68 -26.31 10.79
N ASP A 2 2.01 -27.36 11.52
CA ASP A 2 1.46 -27.62 12.87
C ASP A 2 2.01 -26.62 13.89
N ILE A 3 1.13 -25.99 14.69
CA ILE A 3 1.46 -25.06 15.78
C ILE A 3 2.43 -25.70 16.77
N LYS A 4 2.30 -27.00 17.06
CA LYS A 4 3.20 -27.72 17.98
C LYS A 4 4.60 -27.82 17.41
N PHE A 5 4.72 -28.03 16.10
CA PHE A 5 6.01 -28.05 15.42
C PHE A 5 6.66 -26.67 15.43
N LEU A 6 5.91 -25.61 15.14
CA LEU A 6 6.41 -24.23 15.16
C LEU A 6 6.96 -23.86 16.55
N ASN A 7 6.21 -24.15 17.62
CA ASN A 7 6.65 -23.89 18.98
C ASN A 7 7.93 -24.64 19.35
N LYS A 8 8.10 -25.87 18.85
CA LYS A 8 9.30 -26.66 19.06
C LYS A 8 10.51 -26.00 18.37
N VAL A 9 10.35 -25.51 17.14
CA VAL A 9 11.37 -24.79 16.38
C VAL A 9 11.77 -23.50 17.10
N VAL A 10 10.80 -22.66 17.48
CA VAL A 10 11.04 -21.40 18.21
C VAL A 10 11.83 -21.63 19.49
N ARG A 11 11.49 -22.68 20.25
CA ARG A 11 12.20 -23.06 21.47
C ARG A 11 13.67 -23.41 21.22
N TYR A 12 13.98 -24.15 20.14
CA TYR A 12 15.37 -24.46 19.80
C TYR A 12 16.15 -23.22 19.38
N ILE A 13 15.55 -22.35 18.57
CA ILE A 13 16.16 -21.08 18.16
C ILE A 13 16.47 -20.21 19.39
N ASN A 14 15.51 -20.05 20.30
CA ASN A 14 15.70 -19.26 21.52
C ASN A 14 16.81 -19.84 22.41
N ARG A 15 16.93 -21.16 22.48
CA ARG A 15 18.01 -21.81 23.24
C ARG A 15 19.38 -21.51 22.62
N SER A 16 19.50 -21.57 21.29
CA SER A 16 20.75 -21.26 20.58
C SER A 16 21.14 -19.79 20.66
N LEU A 17 20.16 -18.89 20.68
CA LEU A 17 20.40 -17.43 20.76
C LEU A 17 20.51 -16.90 22.19
N SER A 18 20.33 -17.74 23.21
CA SER A 18 20.32 -17.33 24.62
C SER A 18 21.55 -16.53 25.06
N ALA A 19 22.73 -16.85 24.52
CA ALA A 19 23.98 -16.16 24.84
C ALA A 19 24.07 -14.73 24.28
N ILE A 20 23.23 -14.37 23.31
CA ILE A 20 23.28 -13.06 22.63
C ILE A 20 22.04 -12.20 22.87
N GLN A 21 20.95 -12.79 23.39
CA GLN A 21 19.71 -12.07 23.71
C GLN A 21 19.92 -10.97 24.75
N GLY A 22 19.20 -9.85 24.61
CA GLY A 22 19.21 -8.72 25.55
C GLY A 22 20.50 -7.88 25.59
N LYS A 23 21.54 -8.26 24.84
CA LYS A 23 22.82 -7.55 24.81
C LYS A 23 22.81 -6.42 23.79
N ARG A 24 23.13 -5.20 24.24
CA ARG A 24 23.17 -3.98 23.41
C ARG A 24 24.04 -4.12 22.15
N HIS A 25 25.14 -4.87 22.22
CA HIS A 25 26.04 -5.11 21.08
C HIS A 25 25.34 -5.82 19.91
N TYR A 26 24.40 -6.74 20.19
CA TYR A 26 23.66 -7.48 19.18
C TYR A 26 22.37 -6.79 18.72
N GLN A 27 22.08 -5.58 19.20
CA GLN A 27 20.86 -4.85 18.83
C GLN A 27 20.75 -4.64 17.32
N ARG A 28 21.86 -4.33 16.63
CA ARG A 28 21.87 -4.16 15.17
C ARG A 28 21.51 -5.45 14.44
N PHE A 29 22.03 -6.59 14.91
CA PHE A 29 21.74 -7.91 14.37
C PHE A 29 20.24 -8.26 14.52
N PHE A 30 19.66 -8.10 15.72
CA PHE A 30 18.24 -8.36 15.93
C PHE A 30 17.32 -7.41 15.16
N LYS A 31 17.71 -6.14 15.00
CA LYS A 31 16.98 -5.20 14.11
C LYS A 31 16.99 -5.68 12.65
N ALA A 32 18.12 -6.18 12.15
CA ALA A 32 18.18 -6.72 10.80
C ALA A 32 17.25 -7.93 10.62
N LEU A 33 17.27 -8.88 11.57
CA LEU A 33 16.34 -10.03 11.55
C LEU A 33 14.88 -9.60 11.62
N TYR A 34 14.56 -8.58 12.41
CA TYR A 34 13.22 -8.01 12.48
C TYR A 34 12.79 -7.44 11.12
N TYR A 35 13.63 -6.64 10.46
CA TYR A 35 13.30 -6.09 9.14
C TYR A 35 13.16 -7.18 8.07
N ILE A 36 14.01 -8.21 8.08
CA ILE A 36 13.84 -9.37 7.19
C ILE A 36 12.50 -10.09 7.47
N SER A 37 12.12 -10.22 8.74
CA SER A 37 10.85 -10.84 9.11
C SER A 37 9.66 -10.01 8.62
N LEU A 38 9.72 -8.69 8.78
CA LEU A 38 8.72 -7.76 8.25
C LEU A 38 8.62 -7.87 6.73
N ASP A 39 9.76 -7.87 6.02
CA ASP A 39 9.84 -8.02 4.57
C ASP A 39 9.19 -9.33 4.09
N GLY A 40 9.52 -10.47 4.72
CA GLY A 40 8.92 -11.77 4.40
C GLY A 40 7.41 -11.84 4.68
N MET A 41 6.92 -11.03 5.63
CA MET A 41 5.50 -10.86 5.91
C MET A 41 4.83 -9.77 5.07
N HIS A 42 5.58 -9.12 4.16
CA HIS A 42 5.13 -7.98 3.36
C HIS A 42 4.69 -6.75 4.18
N TYR A 43 5.18 -6.58 5.41
CA TYR A 43 4.95 -5.38 6.22
C TYR A 43 5.96 -4.27 5.94
N GLY A 44 5.51 -3.02 5.94
CA GLY A 44 6.37 -1.83 5.84
C GLY A 44 6.79 -1.44 4.42
N LYS A 45 6.28 -2.13 3.40
CA LYS A 45 6.50 -1.79 1.98
C LYS A 45 5.47 -0.78 1.45
N VAL A 46 5.29 0.32 2.19
CA VAL A 46 4.31 1.39 1.92
C VAL A 46 4.57 2.09 0.57
N HIS A 47 5.74 1.96 -0.05
CA HIS A 47 6.04 2.72 -1.27
C HIS A 47 6.46 1.87 -2.48
N ALA A 48 6.68 0.57 -2.32
CA ALA A 48 7.17 -0.28 -3.42
C ALA A 48 6.21 -1.43 -3.79
N HIS A 49 5.27 -1.80 -2.90
CA HIS A 49 4.37 -2.94 -3.13
C HIS A 49 2.91 -2.66 -2.77
N GLU A 50 2.54 -1.46 -2.34
CA GLU A 50 1.13 -1.02 -2.29
C GLU A 50 0.43 -1.22 -3.64
N THR A 51 1.21 -1.16 -4.72
CA THR A 51 0.72 -1.47 -6.05
C THR A 51 0.33 -2.93 -6.24
N ASP A 52 0.94 -3.97 -5.66
CA ASP A 52 0.66 -5.33 -6.15
C ASP A 52 -0.76 -5.84 -5.82
N GLY A 53 -1.20 -5.67 -4.57
CA GLY A 53 -2.53 -6.12 -4.13
C GLY A 53 -3.64 -5.25 -4.70
N GLU A 54 -3.47 -3.93 -4.63
CA GLU A 54 -4.47 -2.97 -5.11
C GLU A 54 -4.55 -2.95 -6.63
N LEU A 55 -3.42 -3.00 -7.35
CA LEU A 55 -3.39 -3.11 -8.81
C LEU A 55 -4.01 -4.42 -9.28
N PHE A 56 -3.75 -5.54 -8.58
CA PHE A 56 -4.40 -6.81 -8.89
C PHE A 56 -5.91 -6.67 -8.78
N LEU A 57 -6.40 -6.11 -7.66
CA LEU A 57 -7.83 -5.90 -7.46
C LEU A 57 -8.44 -4.99 -8.52
N ILE A 58 -7.83 -3.83 -8.81
CA ILE A 58 -8.35 -2.89 -9.81
C ILE A 58 -8.37 -3.55 -11.20
N LYS A 59 -7.32 -4.29 -11.58
CA LYS A 59 -7.28 -5.01 -12.87
C LYS A 59 -8.35 -6.10 -12.96
N SER A 60 -8.60 -6.83 -11.88
CA SER A 60 -9.70 -7.80 -11.83
C SER A 60 -11.07 -7.14 -11.95
N LEU A 61 -11.27 -6.00 -11.27
CA LEU A 61 -12.50 -5.23 -11.35
C LEU A 61 -12.72 -4.60 -12.72
N LYS A 62 -11.65 -4.14 -13.39
CA LYS A 62 -11.73 -3.53 -14.73
C LYS A 62 -12.47 -4.43 -15.70
N GLN A 63 -12.16 -5.73 -15.74
CA GLN A 63 -12.82 -6.69 -16.63
C GLN A 63 -14.33 -6.83 -16.37
N GLU A 64 -14.75 -6.66 -15.11
CA GLU A 64 -16.16 -6.72 -14.74
C GLU A 64 -16.88 -5.39 -15.05
N ILE A 65 -16.19 -4.26 -14.83
CA ILE A 65 -16.69 -2.92 -15.09
C ILE A 65 -16.84 -2.66 -16.60
N GLU A 66 -15.89 -3.12 -17.42
CA GLU A 66 -15.91 -3.03 -18.89
C GLU A 66 -17.17 -3.63 -19.53
N ARG A 67 -17.85 -4.56 -18.85
CA ARG A 67 -19.11 -5.14 -19.33
C ARG A 67 -20.27 -4.13 -19.31
N ASN A 68 -20.13 -3.03 -18.58
CA ASN A 68 -21.10 -1.95 -18.51
C ASN A 68 -20.56 -0.71 -19.24
N ASN A 69 -21.20 -0.31 -20.34
CA ASN A 69 -20.84 0.88 -21.15
C ASN A 69 -21.13 2.24 -20.47
N ASN A 70 -21.34 2.26 -19.15
CA ASN A 70 -21.65 3.48 -18.42
C ASN A 70 -20.36 4.20 -18.00
N GLN A 71 -20.44 5.52 -17.82
CA GLN A 71 -19.34 6.28 -17.22
C GLN A 71 -19.03 5.73 -15.82
N LEU A 72 -17.75 5.45 -15.57
CA LEU A 72 -17.28 4.96 -14.27
C LEU A 72 -16.95 6.13 -13.37
N ILE A 73 -17.54 6.18 -12.17
CA ILE A 73 -17.24 7.19 -11.16
C ILE A 73 -16.37 6.54 -10.08
N LEU A 74 -15.17 7.07 -9.87
CA LEU A 74 -14.21 6.61 -8.87
C LEU A 74 -14.05 7.66 -7.77
N PHE A 75 -14.04 7.21 -6.52
CA PHE A 75 -13.75 8.05 -5.36
C PHE A 75 -12.43 7.60 -4.73
N ASP A 76 -11.43 8.47 -4.71
CA ASP A 76 -10.14 8.29 -4.06
C ASP A 76 -10.14 9.07 -2.73
N VAL A 77 -10.47 8.38 -1.64
CA VAL A 77 -10.63 8.96 -0.30
C VAL A 77 -9.31 8.87 0.46
N GLY A 78 -8.76 10.03 0.86
CA GLY A 78 -7.41 10.09 1.42
C GLY A 78 -6.36 10.05 0.31
N ALA A 79 -6.60 10.76 -0.79
CA ALA A 79 -5.78 10.72 -2.00
C ALA A 79 -4.32 11.14 -1.77
N ASN A 80 -4.02 11.79 -0.63
CA ASN A 80 -2.67 12.20 -0.24
C ASN A 80 -2.00 12.99 -1.37
N GLU A 81 -0.86 12.52 -1.90
CA GLU A 81 -0.15 13.19 -3.00
C GLU A 81 -0.49 12.61 -4.39
N GLY A 82 -1.50 11.74 -4.50
CA GLY A 82 -2.06 11.27 -5.77
C GLY A 82 -1.43 10.01 -6.35
N ALA A 83 -0.65 9.26 -5.57
CA ALA A 83 0.03 8.06 -6.05
C ALA A 83 -0.97 6.97 -6.52
N TYR A 84 -2.01 6.74 -5.72
CA TYR A 84 -3.09 5.79 -6.06
C TYR A 84 -3.88 6.27 -7.29
N THR A 85 -4.21 7.55 -7.35
CA THR A 85 -4.88 8.15 -8.52
C THR A 85 -4.09 7.92 -9.81
N LYS A 86 -2.77 8.10 -9.80
CA LYS A 86 -1.91 7.82 -10.97
C LYS A 86 -1.98 6.36 -11.40
N MET A 87 -2.05 5.43 -10.45
CA MET A 87 -2.27 4.02 -10.76
C MET A 87 -3.64 3.79 -11.40
N LEU A 88 -4.72 4.39 -10.89
CA LEU A 88 -6.05 4.29 -11.48
C LEU A 88 -6.08 4.81 -12.93
N LEU A 89 -5.50 6.00 -13.16
CA LEU A 89 -5.42 6.62 -14.48
C LEU A 89 -4.72 5.72 -15.50
N ASN A 90 -3.61 5.07 -15.10
CA ASN A 90 -2.91 4.11 -15.96
C ASN A 90 -3.74 2.85 -16.23
N VAL A 91 -4.45 2.33 -15.22
CA VAL A 91 -5.26 1.10 -15.40
C VAL A 91 -6.47 1.36 -16.29
N PHE A 92 -7.12 2.51 -16.14
CA PHE A 92 -8.32 2.89 -16.89
C PHE A 92 -8.05 3.80 -18.09
N GLU A 93 -6.81 3.83 -18.59
CA GLU A 93 -6.48 4.56 -19.81
C GLU A 93 -7.44 4.21 -20.95
N GLY A 94 -7.93 5.23 -21.67
CA GLY A 94 -8.91 5.09 -22.75
C GLY A 94 -10.36 4.82 -22.31
N HIS A 95 -10.66 4.81 -21.01
CA HIS A 95 -12.02 4.63 -20.51
C HIS A 95 -12.67 5.98 -20.14
N ASN A 96 -14.00 6.04 -20.25
CA ASN A 96 -14.76 7.19 -19.75
C ASN A 96 -14.91 7.09 -18.22
N ILE A 97 -13.96 7.69 -17.51
CA ILE A 97 -13.92 7.70 -16.05
C ILE A 97 -14.02 9.14 -15.52
N ASN A 98 -14.65 9.29 -14.36
CA ASN A 98 -14.67 10.52 -13.60
C ASN A 98 -14.14 10.23 -12.19
N ILE A 99 -13.07 10.90 -11.78
CA ILE A 99 -12.38 10.62 -10.51
C ILE A 99 -12.54 11.81 -9.56
N HIS A 100 -13.07 11.53 -8.38
CA HIS A 100 -13.17 12.46 -7.26
C HIS A 100 -12.10 12.13 -6.22
N LEU A 101 -11.24 13.09 -5.91
CA LEU A 101 -10.16 12.95 -4.94
C LEU A 101 -10.51 13.73 -3.68
N PHE A 102 -10.30 13.15 -2.50
CA PHE A 102 -10.53 13.78 -1.21
C PHE A 102 -9.23 13.79 -0.41
N GLU A 103 -8.75 14.98 -0.05
CA GLU A 103 -7.58 15.14 0.81
C GLU A 103 -7.80 16.35 1.74
N PRO A 104 -8.05 16.13 3.05
CA PRO A 104 -8.38 17.21 3.98
C PRO A 104 -7.18 18.05 4.43
N SER A 105 -5.95 17.55 4.32
CA SER A 105 -4.76 18.31 4.69
C SER A 105 -4.46 19.36 3.63
N SER A 106 -4.55 20.64 3.97
CA SER A 106 -4.34 21.74 3.02
C SER A 106 -2.96 21.74 2.35
N ASP A 107 -1.91 21.37 3.08
CA ASP A 107 -0.56 21.32 2.50
C ASP A 107 -0.39 20.11 1.58
N THR A 108 -1.00 18.98 1.93
CA THR A 108 -1.00 17.77 1.08
C THR A 108 -1.85 17.99 -0.16
N PHE A 109 -3.02 18.61 -0.03
CA PHE A 109 -3.92 18.97 -1.13
C PHE A 109 -3.24 19.88 -2.17
N LYS A 110 -2.39 20.84 -1.74
CA LYS A 110 -1.60 21.66 -2.66
C LYS A 110 -0.64 20.80 -3.50
N ARG A 111 0.05 19.84 -2.86
CA ARG A 111 0.95 18.92 -3.55
C ARG A 111 0.18 17.97 -4.46
N LEU A 112 -0.99 17.49 -4.04
CA LEU A 112 -1.91 16.70 -4.86
C LEU A 112 -2.27 17.44 -6.16
N ASN A 113 -2.71 18.69 -6.04
CA ASN A 113 -3.10 19.52 -7.18
C ASN A 113 -1.92 19.76 -8.13
N GLN A 114 -0.72 20.01 -7.60
CA GLN A 114 0.50 20.13 -8.42
C GLN A 114 0.87 18.82 -9.13
N ASN A 115 0.77 17.70 -8.42
CA ASN A 115 1.18 16.39 -8.93
C ASN A 115 0.25 15.84 -10.03
N LEU A 116 -0.95 16.40 -10.17
CA LEU A 116 -2.02 15.94 -11.04
C LEU A 116 -2.59 17.05 -11.93
N GLU A 117 -1.87 18.17 -12.10
CA GLU A 117 -2.36 19.33 -12.84
C GLU A 117 -2.67 19.04 -14.32
N ASP A 118 -2.03 18.02 -14.89
CA ASP A 118 -2.21 17.59 -16.28
C ASP A 118 -3.46 16.72 -16.50
N PHE A 119 -4.21 16.40 -15.44
CA PHE A 119 -5.37 15.50 -15.51
C PHE A 119 -6.68 16.22 -15.20
N GLU A 120 -7.73 15.89 -15.95
CA GLU A 120 -9.08 16.38 -15.68
C GLU A 120 -9.71 15.57 -14.54
N LEU A 121 -9.62 16.10 -13.32
CA LEU A 121 -10.02 15.44 -12.07
C LEU A 121 -10.84 16.38 -11.18
N ILE A 122 -11.62 15.81 -10.26
CA ILE A 122 -12.40 16.58 -9.27
C ILE A 122 -11.71 16.53 -7.93
N LEU A 123 -11.04 17.63 -7.54
CA LEU A 123 -10.30 17.72 -6.29
C LEU A 123 -11.15 18.32 -5.17
N ASN A 124 -11.21 17.64 -4.03
CA ASN A 124 -11.98 18.03 -2.84
C ASN A 124 -11.06 18.18 -1.62
N ASN A 125 -10.98 19.39 -1.07
CA ASN A 125 -10.18 19.68 0.14
C ASN A 125 -11.04 19.53 1.41
N PHE A 126 -11.65 18.36 1.59
CA PHE A 126 -12.41 17.97 2.78
C PHE A 126 -12.42 16.44 2.90
N GLY A 127 -12.73 15.91 4.09
CA GLY A 127 -12.89 14.47 4.32
C GLY A 127 -14.32 13.99 4.07
N LEU A 128 -14.48 12.76 3.58
CA LEU A 128 -15.77 12.11 3.36
C LEU A 128 -16.24 11.32 4.60
#